data_AF-A0A2V1H607-F1
#
_entry.id   AF-A0A2V1H607-F1
#
_cell.length_a   1.000
_cell.length_b   1.000
_cell.length_c   1.000
_cell.angle_alpha   90.00
_cell.angle_beta   90.00
_cell.angle_gamma   90.00
#
_symmetry.space_group_name_H-M   'P 1'
#
loop_
_entity.id
_entity.type
_entity.pdbx_description
1 polymer ?
#
loop_
_entity_poly.entity_id
_entity_poly.type
_entity_poly.pdbx_seq_one_letter_code
_entity_poly.pdbx_strand_id
1 'polypeptide(L)'
;MLQVVAGIIRRAGKVCICRRPSDKHEGDKWEFPGGKIEPGETHQEALYRELDEEVGIQIGQAEPLCRLVYRYPEKTVCLNFMVIDHFSNEPWGKEGQPLQWVDQNDLASFTFPKANFPVIKVLSLPQQCRVVSAEQITENILSGSAQNADLLCLQRGRQTIVEYAETAANLLSNLPCADHLLVDDFALAQQLACGYFGGISDSMHDGKKILLAQICSNASQIEKAINAKADVLLLDKITDSSESISQLMDFCSLPVYLQAANIVQAKRLGAKGVILREQMND
;
A
#
# COMPACT_ATOMS: atom_id res chain seq x y z
N MET A 1 -6.09 -4.26 21.16
CA MET A 1 -5.91 -4.43 19.70
C MET A 1 -5.13 -5.71 19.49
N LEU A 2 -5.66 -6.66 18.72
CA LEU A 2 -5.00 -7.93 18.41
C LEU A 2 -3.88 -7.67 17.39
N GLN A 3 -2.67 -8.14 17.67
CA GLN A 3 -1.54 -8.05 16.72
C GLN A 3 -1.45 -9.35 15.92
N VAL A 4 -1.34 -9.21 14.61
CA VAL A 4 -1.22 -10.31 13.66
C VAL A 4 -0.08 -9.98 12.69
N VAL A 5 0.66 -11.00 12.29
CA VAL A 5 1.68 -10.91 11.24
C VAL A 5 1.27 -11.82 10.09
N ALA A 6 1.50 -11.38 8.85
CA ALA A 6 1.17 -12.15 7.66
C ALA A 6 2.30 -12.07 6.63
N GLY A 7 2.65 -13.22 6.05
CA GLY A 7 3.72 -13.36 5.08
C GLY A 7 3.24 -13.27 3.65
N ILE A 8 3.74 -12.30 2.90
CA ILE A 8 3.66 -12.24 1.45
C ILE A 8 4.85 -13.03 0.89
N ILE A 9 4.68 -14.34 0.75
CA ILE A 9 5.70 -15.24 0.22
C ILE A 9 5.71 -15.15 -1.30
N ARG A 10 6.81 -14.66 -1.88
CA ARG A 10 6.91 -14.42 -3.32
C ARG A 10 7.90 -15.35 -3.99
N ARG A 11 7.58 -15.78 -5.20
CA ARG A 11 8.52 -16.49 -6.09
C ARG A 11 8.10 -16.28 -7.54
N ALA A 12 9.01 -15.74 -8.35
CA ALA A 12 8.82 -15.55 -9.80
C ALA A 12 7.49 -14.84 -10.16
N GLY A 13 7.21 -13.70 -9.53
CA GLY A 13 5.99 -12.90 -9.78
C GLY A 13 4.70 -13.47 -9.16
N LYS A 14 4.77 -14.64 -8.53
CA LYS A 14 3.64 -15.27 -7.84
C LYS A 14 3.71 -15.07 -6.33
N VAL A 15 2.54 -15.08 -5.70
CA VAL A 15 2.35 -15.05 -4.25
C VAL A 15 1.73 -16.36 -3.79
N CYS A 16 2.24 -16.93 -2.70
CA CYS A 16 1.66 -18.10 -2.07
C CYS A 16 0.48 -17.68 -1.17
N ILE A 17 -0.68 -18.28 -1.38
CA ILE A 17 -1.89 -18.06 -0.56
C ILE A 17 -2.40 -19.40 -0.03
N CYS A 18 -2.96 -19.40 1.18
CA CYS A 18 -3.59 -20.55 1.79
C CYS A 18 -5.10 -20.33 1.94
N ARG A 19 -5.87 -21.42 2.00
CA ARG A 19 -7.31 -21.34 2.24
C ARG A 19 -7.61 -21.54 3.72
N ARG A 20 -8.37 -20.61 4.31
CA ARG A 20 -8.82 -20.71 5.71
C ARG A 20 -9.69 -21.95 5.91
N PRO A 21 -9.47 -22.71 7.00
CA PRO A 21 -10.42 -23.71 7.45
C PRO A 21 -11.84 -23.15 7.54
N SER A 22 -12.85 -23.93 7.15
CA SER A 22 -14.24 -23.49 7.07
C SER A 22 -14.84 -23.09 8.42
N ASP A 23 -14.28 -23.56 9.53
CA ASP A 23 -14.70 -23.30 10.90
C ASP A 23 -14.09 -22.02 11.52
N LYS A 24 -13.10 -21.38 10.86
CA LYS A 24 -12.54 -20.09 11.31
C LYS A 24 -13.44 -18.91 10.89
N HIS A 25 -13.29 -17.77 11.56
CA HIS A 25 -13.98 -16.52 11.15
C HIS A 25 -13.58 -16.15 9.71
N GLU A 26 -14.59 -15.92 8.87
CA GLU A 26 -14.46 -15.73 7.42
C GLU A 26 -13.80 -16.95 6.74
N GLY A 27 -14.18 -18.16 7.17
CA GLY A 27 -13.72 -19.44 6.61
C GLY A 27 -13.97 -19.58 5.11
N ASP A 28 -13.30 -20.56 4.49
CA ASP A 28 -13.31 -20.84 3.05
C ASP A 28 -12.71 -19.74 2.15
N LYS A 29 -12.30 -18.60 2.71
CA LYS A 29 -11.58 -17.53 2.01
C LYS A 29 -10.10 -17.82 1.92
N TRP A 30 -9.46 -17.19 0.94
CA TRP A 30 -8.01 -17.20 0.79
C TRP A 30 -7.37 -16.18 1.70
N GLU A 31 -6.15 -16.45 2.15
CA GLU A 31 -5.36 -15.54 2.96
C GLU A 31 -3.86 -15.71 2.73
N PHE A 32 -3.11 -14.80 3.34
CA PHE A 32 -1.67 -14.89 3.42
C PHE A 32 -1.31 -15.66 4.70
N PRO A 33 -0.42 -16.67 4.63
CA PRO A 33 0.00 -17.43 5.81
C PRO A 33 0.53 -16.54 6.93
N GLY A 34 0.25 -16.92 8.17
CA GLY A 34 0.61 -16.13 9.34
C GLY A 34 -0.45 -16.16 10.43
N GLY A 35 -0.14 -15.54 11.56
CA GLY A 35 -0.99 -15.66 12.73
C GLY A 35 -0.76 -14.58 13.77
N LYS A 36 -1.16 -14.90 15.00
CA LYS A 36 -1.12 -13.94 16.10
C LYS A 36 0.32 -13.80 16.59
N ILE A 37 0.66 -12.59 17.02
CA ILE A 37 1.92 -12.34 17.71
C ILE A 37 1.70 -12.66 19.19
N GLU A 38 2.42 -13.65 19.71
CA GLU A 38 2.31 -14.07 21.09
C GLU A 38 3.10 -13.11 22.03
N PRO A 39 2.76 -13.07 23.34
CA PRO A 39 3.46 -12.20 24.28
C PRO A 39 4.97 -12.46 24.32
N GLY A 40 5.76 -11.42 24.05
CA GLY A 40 7.22 -11.48 24.03
C GLY A 40 7.83 -11.74 22.66
N GLU A 41 7.04 -12.05 21.63
CA GLU A 41 7.54 -12.20 20.26
C GLU A 41 7.69 -10.85 19.56
N THR A 42 8.75 -10.71 18.77
CA THR A 42 8.85 -9.73 17.70
C THR A 42 7.98 -10.14 16.50
N HIS A 43 7.68 -9.19 15.61
CA HIS A 43 7.00 -9.49 14.34
C HIS A 43 7.71 -10.58 13.53
N GLN A 44 9.05 -10.59 13.54
CA GLN A 44 9.84 -11.57 12.81
C GLN A 44 9.77 -12.95 13.46
N GLU A 45 9.93 -13.04 14.79
CA GLU A 45 9.84 -14.33 15.50
C GLU A 45 8.46 -14.98 15.32
N ALA A 46 7.38 -14.20 15.49
CA ALA A 46 6.03 -14.69 15.24
C ALA A 46 5.86 -15.19 13.80
N LEU A 47 6.33 -14.42 12.81
CA LEU A 47 6.23 -14.83 11.41
C LEU A 47 7.03 -16.11 11.12
N TYR A 48 8.20 -16.27 11.74
CA TYR A 48 9.06 -17.43 11.49
C TYR A 48 8.41 -18.70 12.04
N ARG A 49 7.84 -18.62 13.26
CA ARG A 49 7.07 -19.70 13.87
C ARG A 49 5.84 -20.05 13.02
N GLU A 50 5.01 -19.07 12.69
CA GLU A 50 3.75 -19.29 11.96
C GLU A 50 4.01 -19.89 10.57
N LEU A 51 5.04 -19.43 9.84
CA LEU A 51 5.35 -19.99 8.52
C LEU A 51 5.93 -21.42 8.59
N ASP A 52 6.66 -21.76 9.65
CA ASP A 52 7.07 -23.16 9.87
C ASP A 52 5.86 -24.04 10.22
N GLU A 53 4.97 -23.57 11.08
CA GLU A 53 3.78 -24.27 11.57
C GLU A 53 2.71 -24.48 10.49
N GLU A 54 2.41 -23.45 9.69
CA GLU A 54 1.33 -23.49 8.72
C GLU A 54 1.78 -24.01 7.35
N VAL A 55 2.97 -23.60 6.88
CA VAL A 55 3.39 -23.85 5.50
C VAL A 55 4.74 -24.55 5.35
N GLY A 56 5.41 -24.88 6.46
CA GLY A 56 6.60 -25.73 6.47
C GLY A 56 7.87 -25.11 5.86
N ILE A 57 7.94 -23.77 5.77
CA ILE A 57 9.13 -23.09 5.25
C ILE A 57 9.95 -22.43 6.34
N GLN A 58 11.25 -22.34 6.09
CA GLN A 58 12.18 -21.59 6.92
C GLN A 58 12.61 -20.33 6.17
N ILE A 59 12.55 -19.19 6.85
CA ILE A 59 12.86 -17.90 6.23
C ILE A 59 14.04 -17.24 6.94
N GLY A 60 14.90 -16.58 6.17
CA GLY A 60 16.10 -15.91 6.71
C GLY A 60 15.86 -14.44 7.02
N GLN A 61 15.28 -13.71 6.05
CA GLN A 61 14.92 -12.30 6.18
C GLN A 61 13.50 -12.08 5.71
N ALA A 62 12.78 -11.21 6.43
CA ALA A 62 11.49 -10.70 6.04
C ALA A 62 11.52 -9.17 6.12
N GLU A 63 11.01 -8.51 5.09
CA GLU A 63 10.94 -7.05 5.03
C GLU A 63 9.52 -6.56 5.34
N PRO A 64 9.33 -5.53 6.17
CA PRO A 64 8.00 -4.94 6.33
C PRO A 64 7.45 -4.42 4.99
N LEU A 65 6.23 -4.82 4.65
CA LEU A 65 5.48 -4.29 3.52
C LEU A 65 4.67 -3.08 3.94
N CYS A 66 3.74 -3.28 4.87
CA CYS A 66 2.88 -2.24 5.43
C CYS A 66 2.13 -2.78 6.66
N ARG A 67 1.53 -1.87 7.41
CA ARG A 67 0.66 -2.13 8.55
C ARG A 67 -0.76 -1.64 8.24
N LEU A 68 -1.78 -2.44 8.56
CA LEU A 68 -3.19 -2.08 8.42
C LEU A 68 -3.96 -2.35 9.71
N VAL A 69 -4.78 -1.40 10.15
CA VAL A 69 -5.68 -1.56 11.30
C VAL A 69 -7.11 -1.72 10.81
N TYR A 70 -7.70 -2.88 11.11
CA TYR A 70 -9.07 -3.19 10.75
C TYR A 70 -9.93 -3.34 12.00
N ARG A 71 -11.09 -2.67 12.00
CA ARG A 71 -12.03 -2.63 13.14
C ARG A 71 -13.29 -3.43 12.78
N TYR A 72 -13.38 -4.63 13.34
CA TYR A 72 -14.62 -5.41 13.38
C TYR A 72 -15.52 -4.91 14.52
N PRO A 73 -16.83 -5.16 14.48
CA PRO A 73 -17.75 -4.78 15.57
C PRO A 73 -17.29 -5.28 16.95
N GLU A 74 -16.68 -6.46 17.02
CA GLU A 74 -16.29 -7.13 18.26
C GLU A 74 -14.80 -7.00 18.61
N LYS A 75 -13.94 -6.61 17.66
CA LYS A 75 -12.49 -6.53 17.88
C LYS A 75 -11.77 -5.62 16.88
N THR A 76 -10.63 -5.10 17.29
CA THR A 76 -9.68 -4.40 16.40
C THR A 76 -8.45 -5.27 16.16
N VAL A 77 -8.08 -5.46 14.90
CA VAL A 77 -6.92 -6.24 14.46
C VAL A 77 -5.92 -5.31 13.79
N CYS A 78 -4.65 -5.45 14.13
CA CYS A 78 -3.53 -4.81 13.48
C CYS A 78 -2.76 -5.88 12.70
N LEU A 79 -2.79 -5.78 11.37
CA LEU A 79 -2.14 -6.68 10.43
C LEU A 79 -0.79 -6.09 10.02
N ASN A 80 0.28 -6.80 10.31
CA ASN A 80 1.64 -6.45 9.91
C ASN A 80 2.03 -7.36 8.75
N PHE A 81 2.05 -6.83 7.53
CA PHE A 81 2.44 -7.59 6.35
C PHE A 81 3.93 -7.51 6.15
N MET A 82 4.56 -8.66 5.89
CA MET A 82 5.98 -8.77 5.62
C MET A 82 6.20 -9.53 4.32
N VAL A 83 7.17 -9.08 3.51
CA VAL A 83 7.56 -9.73 2.26
C VAL A 83 8.66 -10.75 2.52
N ILE A 84 8.53 -11.92 1.89
CA ILE A 84 9.52 -12.98 1.91
C ILE A 84 9.85 -13.36 0.48
N ASP A 85 11.07 -13.04 0.05
CA ASP A 85 11.60 -13.42 -1.27
C ASP A 85 12.57 -14.62 -1.21
N HIS A 86 13.08 -14.92 -0.02
CA HIS A 86 14.07 -15.97 0.20
C HIS A 86 13.65 -16.88 1.35
N PHE A 87 13.44 -18.16 1.04
CA PHE A 87 13.02 -19.20 1.97
C PHE A 87 13.58 -20.55 1.55
N SER A 88 13.60 -21.49 2.50
CA SER A 88 13.97 -22.90 2.29
C SER A 88 12.74 -23.79 2.42
N ASN A 89 12.78 -24.96 1.78
CA ASN A 89 11.67 -25.90 1.59
C ASN A 89 10.58 -25.38 0.63
N GLU A 90 9.78 -26.30 0.11
CA GLU A 90 8.61 -25.96 -0.70
C GLU A 90 7.41 -25.74 0.23
N PRO A 91 6.68 -24.61 0.13
CA PRO A 91 5.45 -24.41 0.89
C PRO A 91 4.44 -25.53 0.64
N TRP A 92 3.89 -26.09 1.71
CA TRP A 92 2.84 -27.10 1.67
C TRP A 92 1.91 -26.95 2.87
N GLY A 93 0.64 -27.37 2.76
CA GLY A 93 -0.35 -27.11 3.80
C GLY A 93 -0.15 -28.03 4.99
N LYS A 94 0.66 -27.61 5.96
CA LYS A 94 1.07 -28.45 7.10
C LYS A 94 -0.10 -28.75 8.05
N GLU A 95 -1.15 -27.93 8.02
CA GLU A 95 -2.43 -28.16 8.70
C GLU A 95 -3.48 -28.84 7.80
N GLY A 96 -3.08 -29.33 6.61
CA GLY A 96 -3.98 -29.93 5.63
C GLY A 96 -4.79 -28.92 4.79
N GLN A 97 -4.45 -27.63 4.90
CA GLN A 97 -5.10 -26.56 4.17
C GLN A 97 -4.63 -26.47 2.70
N PRO A 98 -5.51 -26.20 1.74
CA PRO A 98 -5.12 -25.94 0.36
C PRO A 98 -4.17 -24.73 0.25
N LEU A 99 -3.14 -24.85 -0.59
CA LEU A 99 -2.24 -23.77 -0.97
C LEU A 99 -2.28 -23.55 -2.48
N GLN A 100 -2.04 -22.31 -2.88
CA GLN A 100 -1.94 -21.96 -4.29
C GLN A 100 -0.89 -20.87 -4.51
N TRP A 101 -0.07 -21.07 -5.54
CA TRP A 101 0.77 -20.00 -6.11
C TRP A 101 -0.05 -19.24 -7.15
N VAL A 102 -0.32 -17.97 -6.89
CA VAL A 102 -1.17 -17.11 -7.73
C VAL A 102 -0.33 -15.97 -8.29
N ASP A 103 -0.51 -15.61 -9.56
CA ASP A 103 0.12 -14.41 -10.11
C ASP A 103 -0.32 -13.19 -9.29
N GLN A 104 0.62 -12.30 -8.95
CA GLN A 104 0.30 -11.15 -8.12
C GLN A 104 -0.86 -10.31 -8.70
N ASN A 105 -0.96 -10.23 -10.03
CA ASN A 105 -2.01 -9.48 -10.71
C ASN A 105 -3.37 -10.17 -10.66
N ASP A 106 -3.39 -11.49 -10.45
CA ASP A 106 -4.63 -12.29 -10.37
C ASP A 106 -5.20 -12.36 -8.96
N LEU A 107 -4.48 -11.89 -7.93
CA LEU A 107 -4.94 -11.93 -6.53
C LEU A 107 -6.31 -11.27 -6.34
N ALA A 108 -6.63 -10.22 -7.09
CA ALA A 108 -7.91 -9.53 -7.01
C ALA A 108 -9.12 -10.40 -7.45
N SER A 109 -8.87 -11.52 -8.15
CA SER A 109 -9.91 -12.49 -8.55
C SER A 109 -10.29 -13.48 -7.45
N PHE A 110 -9.50 -13.55 -6.37
CA PHE A 110 -9.72 -14.46 -5.24
C PHE A 110 -10.49 -13.75 -4.12
N THR A 111 -11.27 -14.53 -3.37
CA THR A 111 -12.04 -14.02 -2.23
C THR A 111 -11.18 -14.02 -0.96
N PHE A 112 -10.82 -12.84 -0.47
CA PHE A 112 -10.08 -12.64 0.77
C PHE A 112 -10.96 -12.07 1.91
N PRO A 113 -10.51 -12.18 3.17
CA PRO A 113 -11.01 -11.35 4.27
C PRO A 113 -11.01 -9.87 3.89
N LYS A 114 -12.00 -9.11 4.36
CA LYS A 114 -12.12 -7.69 4.00
C LYS A 114 -10.87 -6.88 4.39
N ALA A 115 -10.23 -7.27 5.49
CA ALA A 115 -9.02 -6.65 6.00
C ALA A 115 -7.78 -6.84 5.10
N ASN A 116 -7.81 -7.79 4.17
CA ASN A 116 -6.70 -8.08 3.26
C ASN A 116 -6.85 -7.38 1.90
N PHE A 117 -8.05 -6.93 1.52
CA PHE A 117 -8.22 -6.23 0.24
C PHE A 117 -7.29 -5.03 0.04
N PRO A 118 -7.03 -4.18 1.05
CA PRO A 118 -6.12 -3.06 0.86
C PRO A 118 -4.68 -3.49 0.58
N VAL A 119 -4.20 -4.61 1.15
CA VAL A 119 -2.84 -5.08 0.86
C VAL A 119 -2.70 -5.58 -0.57
N ILE A 120 -3.72 -6.26 -1.12
CA ILE A 120 -3.71 -6.77 -2.50
C ILE A 120 -3.52 -5.62 -3.49
N LYS A 121 -4.23 -4.51 -3.27
CA LYS A 121 -4.10 -3.33 -4.13
C LYS A 121 -2.68 -2.78 -4.15
N VAL A 122 -1.99 -2.79 -3.00
CA VAL A 122 -0.68 -2.15 -2.88
C VAL A 122 0.52 -3.05 -3.09
N LEU A 123 0.32 -4.35 -3.32
CA LEU A 123 1.40 -5.21 -3.80
C LEU A 123 1.95 -4.73 -5.15
N SER A 124 1.08 -4.14 -5.98
CA SER A 124 1.44 -3.57 -7.29
C SER A 124 2.08 -2.17 -7.20
N LEU A 125 1.87 -1.45 -6.10
CA LEU A 125 2.30 -0.06 -6.03
C LEU A 125 3.79 0.10 -5.70
N PRO A 126 4.45 1.11 -6.30
CA PRO A 126 5.76 1.64 -5.92
C PRO A 126 6.01 1.80 -4.42
N GLN A 127 7.26 1.75 -3.97
CA GLN A 127 7.59 2.08 -2.56
C GLN A 127 7.95 3.56 -2.37
N GLN A 128 8.21 4.30 -3.45
CA GLN A 128 8.48 5.73 -3.39
C GLN A 128 7.32 6.47 -4.04
N CYS A 129 6.84 7.50 -3.37
CA CYS A 129 5.84 8.43 -3.87
C CYS A 129 6.51 9.80 -4.02
N ARG A 130 6.69 10.26 -5.25
CA ARG A 130 7.36 11.53 -5.57
C ARG A 130 6.32 12.60 -5.82
N VAL A 131 6.36 13.66 -5.03
CA VAL A 131 5.51 14.84 -5.24
C VAL A 131 6.33 15.90 -5.98
N VAL A 132 5.89 16.27 -7.19
CA VAL A 132 6.60 17.19 -8.08
C VAL A 132 5.65 18.25 -8.63
N SER A 133 6.13 19.48 -8.81
CA SER A 133 5.38 20.50 -9.55
C SER A 133 5.54 20.27 -11.06
N ALA A 134 4.48 20.45 -11.82
CA ALA A 134 4.49 20.29 -13.28
C ALA A 134 5.50 21.23 -13.97
N GLU A 135 5.78 22.39 -13.37
CA GLU A 135 6.80 23.35 -13.84
C GLU A 135 8.23 22.87 -13.67
N GLN A 136 8.45 21.92 -12.76
CA GLN A 136 9.78 21.38 -12.44
C GLN A 136 10.09 20.12 -13.25
N ILE A 137 9.13 19.64 -14.05
CA ILE A 137 9.33 18.47 -14.92
C ILE A 137 10.39 18.83 -15.96
N THR A 138 11.55 18.22 -15.82
CA THR A 138 12.66 18.27 -16.78
C THR A 138 12.86 16.89 -17.40
N GLU A 139 13.54 16.82 -18.55
CA GLU A 139 13.97 15.55 -19.16
C GLU A 139 14.73 14.66 -18.16
N ASN A 140 15.41 15.24 -17.17
CA ASN A 140 16.11 14.50 -16.10
C ASN A 140 15.18 13.82 -15.08
N ILE A 141 14.01 14.38 -14.78
CA ILE A 141 13.01 13.72 -13.92
C ILE A 141 12.41 12.53 -14.68
N LEU A 142 12.19 12.70 -15.99
CA LEU A 142 11.73 11.68 -16.92
C LEU A 142 12.79 10.57 -17.12
N SER A 143 14.08 10.92 -17.20
CA SER A 143 15.15 9.93 -17.46
C SER A 143 15.71 9.31 -16.18
N GLY A 144 15.66 9.99 -15.04
CA GLY A 144 16.25 9.58 -13.77
C GLY A 144 15.29 8.94 -12.76
N SER A 145 14.01 9.36 -12.74
CA SER A 145 12.99 8.78 -11.84
C SER A 145 11.88 8.01 -12.56
N ALA A 146 11.63 8.26 -13.85
CA ALA A 146 10.50 7.65 -14.56
C ALA A 146 10.81 6.26 -15.17
N GLN A 147 12.05 5.77 -15.07
CA GLN A 147 12.45 4.46 -15.64
C GLN A 147 12.18 3.22 -14.74
N ASN A 148 11.22 3.24 -13.80
CA ASN A 148 10.26 2.11 -13.57
C ASN A 148 9.63 1.95 -12.17
N ALA A 149 9.99 2.68 -11.11
CA ALA A 149 9.65 2.20 -9.76
C ALA A 149 8.88 3.16 -8.84
N ASP A 150 8.57 4.38 -9.27
CA ASP A 150 7.99 5.42 -8.41
C ASP A 150 6.51 5.71 -8.77
N LEU A 151 5.76 6.12 -7.74
CA LEU A 151 4.42 6.68 -7.84
C LEU A 151 4.55 8.20 -7.91
N LEU A 152 4.18 8.81 -9.03
CA LEU A 152 4.38 10.23 -9.28
C LEU A 152 3.12 11.03 -9.00
N CYS A 153 3.15 11.87 -7.97
CA CYS A 153 2.13 12.86 -7.64
C CYS A 153 2.49 14.20 -8.30
N LEU A 154 1.88 14.49 -9.45
CA LEU A 154 2.08 15.71 -10.21
C LEU A 154 1.15 16.81 -9.70
N GLN A 155 1.72 17.90 -9.20
CA GLN A 155 0.98 19.10 -8.79
C GLN A 155 0.95 20.11 -9.94
N ARG A 156 -0.20 20.74 -10.20
CA ARG A 156 -0.33 21.71 -11.29
C ARG A 156 0.65 22.89 -11.19
N GLY A 157 0.93 23.36 -9.98
CA GLY A 157 1.70 24.58 -9.77
C GLY A 157 0.99 25.80 -10.35
N ARG A 158 1.70 26.62 -11.13
CA ARG A 158 1.18 27.84 -11.79
C ARG A 158 0.87 27.62 -13.28
N GLN A 159 1.06 26.40 -13.81
CA GLN A 159 0.62 26.07 -15.17
C GLN A 159 -0.88 26.30 -15.35
N THR A 160 -1.28 26.72 -16.54
CA THR A 160 -2.69 26.72 -16.95
C THR A 160 -3.25 25.30 -17.00
N ILE A 161 -4.58 25.16 -17.00
CA ILE A 161 -5.23 23.84 -17.11
C ILE A 161 -4.79 23.09 -18.38
N VAL A 162 -4.58 23.81 -19.48
CA VAL A 162 -4.16 23.23 -20.77
C VAL A 162 -2.72 22.73 -20.71
N GLU A 163 -1.78 23.57 -20.27
CA GLU A 163 -0.37 23.18 -20.12
C GLU A 163 -0.21 21.99 -19.15
N TYR A 164 -1.01 21.98 -18.09
CA TYR A 164 -1.02 20.91 -17.12
C TYR A 164 -1.52 19.58 -17.71
N ALA A 165 -2.61 19.62 -18.47
CA ALA A 165 -3.12 18.44 -19.16
C ALA A 165 -2.12 17.86 -20.17
N GLU A 166 -1.43 18.73 -20.92
CA GLU A 166 -0.36 18.33 -21.86
C GLU A 166 0.83 17.71 -21.12
N THR A 167 1.27 18.32 -20.02
CA THR A 167 2.37 17.81 -19.19
C THR A 167 2.03 16.43 -18.62
N ALA A 168 0.83 16.27 -18.05
CA ALA A 168 0.37 15.00 -17.51
C ALA A 168 0.24 13.91 -18.59
N ALA A 169 -0.30 14.23 -19.77
CA ALA A 169 -0.40 13.28 -20.88
C ALA A 169 0.98 12.83 -21.40
N ASN A 170 1.94 13.75 -21.50
CA ASN A 170 3.31 13.45 -21.89
C ASN A 170 3.99 12.53 -20.86
N LEU A 171 3.85 12.82 -19.57
CA LEU A 171 4.37 11.97 -18.49
C LEU A 171 3.78 10.56 -18.55
N LEU A 172 2.46 10.45 -18.67
CA LEU A 172 1.75 9.19 -18.71
C LEU A 172 2.25 8.27 -19.82
N SER A 173 2.58 8.82 -21.00
CA SER A 173 3.09 8.04 -22.14
C SER A 173 4.47 7.40 -21.90
N ASN A 174 5.20 7.86 -20.87
CA ASN A 174 6.53 7.37 -20.51
C ASN A 174 6.53 6.50 -19.24
N LEU A 175 5.37 6.26 -18.63
CA LEU A 175 5.25 5.47 -17.39
C LEU A 175 4.82 4.01 -17.66
N PRO A 176 5.17 3.06 -16.78
CA PRO A 176 4.85 1.65 -16.98
C PRO A 176 3.35 1.36 -17.02
N CYS A 177 2.57 2.06 -16.18
CA CYS A 177 1.11 1.99 -16.17
C CYS A 177 0.51 3.29 -15.64
N ALA A 178 -0.79 3.48 -15.87
CA ALA A 178 -1.49 4.71 -15.51
C ALA A 178 -1.62 4.95 -14.00
N ASP A 179 -1.57 3.90 -13.18
CA ASP A 179 -1.61 4.00 -11.72
C ASP A 179 -0.33 4.60 -11.13
N HIS A 180 0.76 4.68 -11.91
CA HIS A 180 1.99 5.35 -11.48
C HIS A 180 1.93 6.87 -11.58
N LEU A 181 0.90 7.44 -12.23
CA LEU A 181 0.67 8.88 -12.27
C LEU A 181 -0.56 9.23 -11.44
N LEU A 182 -0.38 10.12 -10.48
CA LEU A 182 -1.43 10.77 -9.71
C LEU A 182 -1.42 12.26 -10.06
N VAL A 183 -2.55 12.81 -10.50
CA VAL A 183 -2.70 14.26 -10.73
C VAL A 183 -3.59 14.89 -9.67
N ASP A 184 -3.37 16.18 -9.39
CA ASP A 184 -4.15 16.95 -8.40
C ASP A 184 -5.46 17.57 -8.94
N ASP A 185 -5.88 17.16 -10.15
CA ASP A 185 -7.16 17.52 -10.76
C ASP A 185 -7.97 16.25 -11.07
N PHE A 186 -9.10 16.09 -10.39
CA PHE A 186 -9.94 14.90 -10.51
C PHE A 186 -10.55 14.72 -11.91
N ALA A 187 -10.96 15.81 -12.56
CA ALA A 187 -11.54 15.73 -13.90
C ALA A 187 -10.47 15.31 -14.92
N LEU A 188 -9.25 15.84 -14.78
CA LEU A 188 -8.12 15.43 -15.60
C LEU A 188 -7.74 13.96 -15.35
N ALA A 189 -7.73 13.50 -14.10
CA ALA A 189 -7.48 12.09 -13.76
C ALA A 189 -8.48 11.16 -14.47
N GLN A 190 -9.76 11.50 -14.45
CA GLN A 190 -10.80 10.74 -15.15
C GLN A 190 -10.68 10.78 -16.68
N GLN A 191 -10.20 11.90 -17.23
CA GLN A 191 -9.96 12.08 -18.66
C GLN A 191 -8.78 11.23 -19.14
N LEU A 192 -7.67 11.24 -18.40
CA LEU A 192 -6.45 10.51 -18.73
C LEU A 192 -6.47 9.05 -18.26
N ALA A 193 -7.48 8.66 -17.47
CA ALA A 193 -7.56 7.38 -16.78
C ALA A 193 -6.31 7.06 -15.93
N CYS A 194 -5.70 8.09 -15.35
CA CYS A 194 -4.64 7.98 -14.36
C CYS A 194 -5.20 8.18 -12.94
N GLY A 195 -4.37 7.99 -11.93
CA GLY A 195 -4.77 8.22 -10.55
C GLY A 195 -5.02 9.70 -10.22
N TYR A 196 -5.74 9.94 -9.13
CA TYR A 196 -5.92 11.25 -8.51
C TYR A 196 -5.28 11.28 -7.12
N PHE A 197 -4.66 12.41 -6.76
CA PHE A 197 -4.33 12.71 -5.38
C PHE A 197 -4.78 14.10 -4.96
N GLY A 198 -5.24 14.25 -3.72
CA GLY A 198 -5.56 15.57 -3.19
C GLY A 198 -6.38 15.51 -1.92
N GLY A 199 -7.18 16.55 -1.69
CA GLY A 199 -8.10 16.62 -0.56
C GLY A 199 -9.36 15.79 -0.75
N ILE A 200 -10.10 15.64 0.35
CA ILE A 200 -11.32 14.83 0.43
C ILE A 200 -12.45 15.55 -0.32
N SER A 201 -13.11 14.84 -1.23
CA SER A 201 -14.32 15.31 -1.92
C SER A 201 -15.34 14.18 -2.02
N ASP A 202 -16.59 14.48 -1.69
CA ASP A 202 -17.71 13.52 -1.68
C ASP A 202 -18.08 13.00 -3.09
N SER A 203 -17.55 13.63 -4.15
CA SER A 203 -17.91 13.39 -5.55
C SER A 203 -17.01 12.39 -6.30
N MET A 204 -16.03 11.77 -5.64
CA MET A 204 -14.93 11.06 -6.30
C MET A 204 -15.22 9.61 -6.74
N HIS A 205 -16.48 9.15 -6.67
CA HIS A 205 -16.85 7.78 -7.04
C HIS A 205 -17.81 7.72 -8.23
N ASP A 206 -17.24 7.83 -9.43
CA ASP A 206 -17.98 7.74 -10.71
C ASP A 206 -17.71 6.42 -11.46
N GLY A 207 -17.52 5.31 -10.73
CA GLY A 207 -17.44 3.96 -11.33
C GLY A 207 -16.20 3.65 -12.18
N LYS A 208 -15.40 4.64 -12.60
CA LYS A 208 -14.07 4.43 -13.19
C LYS A 208 -13.06 4.08 -12.10
N LYS A 209 -12.39 2.93 -12.25
CA LYS A 209 -11.37 2.42 -11.31
C LYS A 209 -10.03 3.16 -11.52
N ILE A 210 -9.97 4.44 -11.17
CA ILE A 210 -8.67 5.13 -11.00
C ILE A 210 -8.17 4.95 -9.57
N LEU A 211 -6.85 5.01 -9.37
CA LEU A 211 -6.25 5.03 -8.04
C LEU A 211 -6.59 6.36 -7.33
N LEU A 212 -7.18 6.27 -6.13
CA LEU A 212 -7.53 7.43 -5.30
C LEU A 212 -6.59 7.54 -4.10
N ALA A 213 -5.70 8.53 -4.13
CA ALA A 213 -4.82 8.87 -3.00
C ALA A 213 -5.33 10.12 -2.27
N GLN A 214 -5.42 10.07 -0.95
CA GLN A 214 -5.94 11.18 -0.14
C GLN A 214 -4.86 11.71 0.79
N ILE A 215 -4.65 13.03 0.77
CA ILE A 215 -3.70 13.70 1.64
C ILE A 215 -4.33 13.89 3.02
N CYS A 216 -3.65 13.40 4.06
CA CYS A 216 -4.15 13.44 5.43
C CYS A 216 -3.05 13.87 6.41
N SER A 217 -3.41 14.63 7.43
CA SER A 217 -2.52 15.08 8.50
C SER A 217 -3.06 14.84 9.91
N ASN A 218 -4.25 14.27 10.06
CA ASN A 218 -4.87 13.95 11.35
C ASN A 218 -5.88 12.79 11.23
N ALA A 219 -6.29 12.24 12.38
CA ALA A 219 -7.22 11.10 12.43
C ALA A 219 -8.58 11.36 11.74
N SER A 220 -9.11 12.58 11.84
CA SER A 220 -10.41 12.93 11.22
C SER A 220 -10.35 12.90 9.70
N GLN A 221 -9.24 13.35 9.10
CA GLN A 221 -9.04 13.26 7.64
C GLN A 221 -8.86 11.81 7.19
N ILE A 222 -8.14 10.99 7.96
CA ILE A 222 -7.99 9.56 7.67
C ILE A 222 -9.35 8.86 7.62
N GLU A 223 -10.20 9.09 8.62
CA GLU A 223 -11.55 8.50 8.68
C GLU A 223 -12.40 8.93 7.47
N LYS A 224 -12.37 10.22 7.12
CA LYS A 224 -13.08 10.74 5.95
C LYS A 224 -12.56 10.13 4.64
N ALA A 225 -11.25 9.97 4.48
CA ALA A 225 -10.66 9.33 3.30
C ALA A 225 -11.08 7.86 3.17
N ILE A 226 -11.12 7.11 4.28
CA ILE A 226 -11.61 5.73 4.31
C ILE A 226 -13.09 5.67 3.91
N ASN A 227 -13.93 6.58 4.43
CA ASN A 227 -15.36 6.64 4.09
C ASN A 227 -15.60 7.04 2.63
N ALA A 228 -14.73 7.88 2.07
CA ALA A 228 -14.67 8.23 0.65
C ALA A 228 -14.01 7.14 -0.22
N LYS A 229 -13.81 5.93 0.34
CA LYS A 229 -13.15 4.75 -0.26
C LYS A 229 -11.89 5.11 -1.06
N ALA A 230 -11.04 5.93 -0.46
CA ALA A 230 -9.68 6.09 -0.92
C ALA A 230 -8.97 4.72 -0.96
N ASP A 231 -7.96 4.63 -1.80
CA ASP A 231 -7.13 3.44 -1.93
C ASP A 231 -5.85 3.54 -1.12
N VAL A 232 -5.32 4.76 -1.03
CA VAL A 232 -4.03 5.06 -0.41
C VAL A 232 -4.14 6.36 0.37
N LEU A 233 -3.44 6.43 1.50
CA LEU A 233 -3.30 7.64 2.29
C LEU A 233 -1.90 8.22 2.09
N LEU A 234 -1.82 9.53 1.85
CA LEU A 234 -0.58 10.29 1.82
C LEU A 234 -0.50 11.08 3.13
N LEU A 235 0.27 10.55 4.08
CA LEU A 235 0.56 11.21 5.35
C LEU A 235 1.72 12.18 5.15
N ASP A 236 1.36 13.43 4.85
CA ASP A 236 2.25 14.48 4.36
C ASP A 236 2.11 15.75 5.20
N LYS A 237 3.22 16.48 5.39
CA LYS A 237 3.28 17.72 6.20
C LYS A 237 2.72 17.57 7.61
N ILE A 238 2.99 16.43 8.26
CA ILE A 238 2.67 16.25 9.69
C ILE A 238 3.66 17.09 10.49
N THR A 239 3.28 18.33 10.77
CA THR A 239 4.06 19.27 11.60
C THR A 239 3.50 19.22 13.03
N ASP A 240 4.21 18.57 13.95
CA ASP A 240 3.92 18.49 15.40
C ASP A 240 2.44 18.72 15.77
N SER A 241 1.57 17.83 15.26
CA SER A 241 0.22 17.68 15.79
C SER A 241 0.30 17.11 17.20
N SER A 242 -0.74 17.30 18.01
CA SER A 242 -0.93 16.55 19.27
C SER A 242 -0.89 15.02 19.08
N GLU A 243 -1.04 14.56 17.83
CA GLU A 243 -0.96 13.18 17.40
C GLU A 243 0.39 12.91 16.71
N SER A 244 1.13 11.92 17.21
CA SER A 244 2.31 11.37 16.56
C SER A 244 1.93 10.50 15.36
N ILE A 245 2.85 10.32 14.41
CA ILE A 245 2.66 9.40 13.27
C ILE A 245 2.26 8.00 13.75
N SER A 246 2.88 7.50 14.84
CA SER A 246 2.54 6.20 15.39
C SER A 246 1.07 6.11 15.84
N GLN A 247 0.51 7.18 16.40
CA GLN A 247 -0.90 7.24 16.79
C GLN A 247 -1.81 7.33 15.55
N LEU A 248 -1.43 8.10 14.53
CA LEU A 248 -2.20 8.17 13.27
C LEU A 248 -2.30 6.81 12.58
N MET A 249 -1.22 6.03 12.60
CA MET A 249 -1.19 4.68 12.02
C MET A 249 -2.21 3.73 12.67
N ASP A 250 -2.69 4.00 13.90
CA ASP A 250 -3.75 3.20 14.55
C ASP A 250 -5.15 3.43 13.96
N PHE A 251 -5.30 4.44 13.11
CA PHE A 251 -6.54 4.74 12.37
C PHE A 251 -6.50 4.25 10.92
N CYS A 252 -5.33 3.86 10.42
CA CYS A 252 -5.12 3.54 9.01
C CYS A 252 -5.55 2.09 8.69
N SER A 253 -6.72 1.93 8.08
CA SER A 253 -7.15 0.67 7.44
C SER A 253 -6.71 0.57 5.96
N LEU A 254 -6.08 1.63 5.46
CA LEU A 254 -5.56 1.74 4.10
C LEU A 254 -4.03 1.88 4.13
N PRO A 255 -3.34 1.46 3.05
CA PRO A 255 -1.91 1.65 2.90
C PRO A 255 -1.51 3.11 2.92
N VAL A 256 -0.37 3.38 3.54
CA VAL A 256 0.12 4.74 3.81
C VAL A 256 1.44 4.98 3.09
N TYR A 257 1.58 6.11 2.41
CA TYR A 257 2.88 6.72 2.16
C TYR A 257 3.12 7.80 3.20
N LEU A 258 4.33 7.81 3.75
CA LEU A 258 4.70 8.71 4.84
C LEU A 258 5.87 9.59 4.43
N GLN A 259 5.81 10.88 4.74
CA GLN A 259 6.99 11.73 4.68
C GLN A 259 8.02 11.28 5.74
N ALA A 260 9.15 10.76 5.29
CA ALA A 260 10.23 10.25 6.14
C ALA A 260 11.59 10.47 5.48
N ALA A 261 12.69 10.33 6.23
CA ALA A 261 14.04 10.52 5.71
C ALA A 261 14.41 9.49 4.63
N ASN A 262 13.87 8.27 4.73
CA ASN A 262 14.04 7.21 3.76
C ASN A 262 12.95 6.13 3.91
N ILE A 263 12.91 5.21 2.94
CA ILE A 263 11.95 4.09 2.92
C ILE A 263 12.06 3.16 4.13
N VAL A 264 13.28 2.96 4.67
CA VAL A 264 13.49 2.08 5.84
C VAL A 264 12.78 2.65 7.06
N GLN A 265 12.90 3.96 7.29
CA GLN A 265 12.20 4.63 8.38
C GLN A 265 10.67 4.59 8.20
N ALA A 266 10.19 4.83 6.98
CA ALA A 266 8.76 4.77 6.68
C ALA A 266 8.17 3.36 6.95
N LYS A 267 8.84 2.32 6.46
CA LYS A 267 8.45 0.91 6.68
C LYS A 267 8.45 0.50 8.15
N ARG A 268 9.41 0.99 8.96
CA ARG A 268 9.45 0.76 10.41
C ARG A 268 8.22 1.31 11.14
N LEU A 269 7.61 2.37 10.61
CA LEU A 269 6.37 2.96 11.12
C LEU A 269 5.12 2.30 10.51
N GLY A 270 5.28 1.27 9.67
CA GLY A 270 4.20 0.54 9.03
C GLY A 270 3.69 1.15 7.72
N ALA A 271 4.36 2.17 7.19
CA ALA A 271 4.01 2.73 5.90
C ALA A 271 4.39 1.76 4.76
N LYS A 272 3.57 1.75 3.70
CA LYS A 272 3.84 1.07 2.43
C LYS A 272 5.02 1.71 1.70
N GLY A 273 5.13 3.03 1.81
CA GLY A 273 6.14 3.79 1.07
C GLY A 273 6.52 5.11 1.72
N VAL A 274 7.48 5.78 1.09
CA VAL A 274 7.98 7.09 1.51
C VAL A 274 7.53 8.16 0.53
N ILE A 275 7.16 9.33 1.05
CA ILE A 275 6.92 10.54 0.27
C ILE A 275 8.23 11.30 0.11
N LEU A 276 8.63 11.55 -1.12
CA LEU A 276 9.80 12.34 -1.50
C LEU A 276 9.31 13.62 -2.18
N ARG A 277 9.72 14.78 -1.67
CA ARG A 277 9.45 16.08 -2.28
C ARG A 277 10.76 16.57 -2.88
N GLU A 278 10.73 16.95 -4.15
CA GLU A 278 11.83 17.70 -4.75
C GLU A 278 11.92 19.06 -4.02
N GLN A 279 13.08 19.35 -3.41
CA GLN A 279 13.27 20.62 -2.72
C GLN A 279 13.30 21.75 -3.75
N MET A 280 12.70 22.89 -3.40
CA MET A 280 12.95 24.13 -4.13
C MET A 280 14.44 24.43 -3.95
N ASN A 281 15.23 24.32 -5.02
CA ASN A 281 16.49 25.04 -5.06
C ASN A 281 16.10 26.51 -5.16
N ASP A 282 16.08 27.19 -4.01
CA ASP A 282 15.99 28.65 -3.92
C ASP A 282 17.22 29.33 -4.55
#